data_AF-A0A950D7W6-F1
#
_entry.id   AF-A0A950D7W6-F1
#
_cell.length_a   1.000
_cell.length_b   1.000
_cell.length_c   1.000
_cell.angle_alpha   90.00
_cell.angle_beta   90.00
_cell.angle_gamma   90.00
#
_symmetry.space_group_name_H-M   'P 1'
#
loop_
_entity.id
_entity.type
_entity.pdbx_description
1 polymer ?
#
loop_
_entity_poly.entity_id
_entity_poly.type
_entity_poly.pdbx_seq_one_letter_code
_entity_poly.pdbx_strand_id
1 'polypeptide(L)' 'MEALVLERKGELSLREIDLPVTVGPHDVKIAIHTVGICGSDVHYY' A
#
# COMPACT_ATOMS: atom_id res chain seq x y z
N MET A 1 1.06 -4.60 -9.51
CA MET A 1 2.26 -4.24 -8.74
C MET A 1 2.20 -4.95 -7.41
N GLU A 2 3.32 -5.47 -6.92
CA GLU A 2 3.35 -6.10 -5.60
C GLU A 2 3.14 -5.06 -4.48
N ALA A 3 2.29 -5.41 -3.52
CA ALA A 3 2.01 -4.60 -2.35
C ALA A 3 1.76 -5.46 -1.12
N LEU A 4 2.05 -4.91 0.07
CA LEU A 4 1.65 -5.48 1.34
C LEU A 4 0.23 -5.00 1.67
N VAL A 5 -0.70 -5.94 1.84
CA VAL A 5 -2.12 -5.68 2.06
C VAL A 5 -2.56 -6.27 3.41
N LEU A 6 -3.30 -5.50 4.19
CA LEU A 6 -4.02 -5.98 5.37
C LEU A 6 -5.36 -6.57 4.94
N GLU A 7 -5.46 -7.90 4.90
CA GLU A 7 -6.68 -8.60 4.49
C GLU A 7 -7.73 -8.61 5.61
N ARG A 8 -7.26 -8.77 6.85
CA ARG A 8 -8.04 -8.64 8.09
C ARG A 8 -7.10 -8.47 9.27
N LYS A 9 -7.64 -8.16 10.45
CA LYS A 9 -6.84 -8.04 11.68
C LYS A 9 -5.96 -9.27 11.89
N GLY A 10 -4.64 -9.05 11.94
CA GLY A 10 -3.64 -10.11 12.13
C GLY A 10 -3.25 -10.87 10.86
N GLU A 11 -3.72 -10.46 9.67
CA GLU A 11 -3.40 -11.10 8.40
C GLU A 11 -2.92 -10.09 7.36
N LEU A 12 -1.63 -10.15 7.09
CA LEU A 12 -0.96 -9.39 6.04
C LEU A 12 -0.56 -10.33 4.91
N SER A 13 -0.76 -9.90 3.67
CA SER A 13 -0.39 -10.65 2.47
C SER A 13 0.45 -9.77 1.54
N LEU A 14 1.50 -10.36 0.95
CA LEU A 14 2.14 -9.77 -0.24
C LEU A 14 1.40 -10.30 -1.46
N ARG A 15 0.87 -9.40 -2.28
CA ARG A 15 0.19 -9.79 -3.51
C ARG A 15 0.30 -8.74 -4.60
N GLU A 16 0.16 -9.22 -5.83
CA GLU A 16 -0.08 -8.35 -6.96
C GLU A 16 -1.45 -7.68 -6.82
N ILE A 17 -1.45 -6.36 -6.92
CA ILE A 17 -2.65 -5.55 -6.97
C ILE A 17 -2.69 -4.73 -8.25
N ASP A 18 -3.89 -4.64 -8.82
CA ASP A 18 -4.18 -3.67 -9.87
C ASP A 18 -4.72 -2.40 -9.19
N LEU A 19 -4.02 -1.29 -9.38
CA LEU A 19 -4.40 0.00 -8.82
C LEU A 19 -4.80 0.94 -9.95
N PRO A 20 -5.86 1.76 -9.77
CA PRO A 20 -6.23 2.77 -10.74
C PRO A 20 -5.05 3.69 -11.00
N VAL A 21 -4.56 3.66 -12.24
CA VAL A 21 -3.38 4.40 -12.68
C VAL A 21 -3.73 5.73 -13.36
N THR A 22 -4.99 6.13 -13.32
CA THR A 22 -5.42 7.45 -13.82
C THR A 22 -4.84 8.53 -12.93
N VAL A 23 -4.14 9.50 -13.53
CA VAL A 23 -3.57 10.65 -12.84
C VAL A 23 -4.26 11.92 -13.30
N GLY A 24 -4.68 12.75 -12.35
CA GLY A 24 -5.22 14.06 -12.62
C GLY A 24 -4.13 15.08 -12.98
N PRO A 25 -4.52 16.31 -13.39
CA PRO A 25 -3.57 17.36 -13.79
C PRO A 25 -2.57 17.79 -12.71
N HIS A 26 -2.84 17.45 -11.45
CA HIS A 26 -2.02 17.81 -10.29
C HIS A 26 -1.42 16.61 -9.56
N ASP A 27 -1.62 15.40 -10.08
CA ASP A 27 -1.14 14.17 -9.45
C ASP A 27 0.19 13.73 -10.07
N VAL A 28 0.98 12.99 -9.29
CA VAL A 28 2.19 12.33 -9.78
C VAL A 28 2.18 10.86 -9.37
N LYS A 29 2.83 10.02 -10.18
CA LYS A 29 3.11 8.63 -9.80
C LYS A 29 4.49 8.54 -9.19
N ILE A 30 4.59 7.85 -8.07
CA ILE A 30 5.85 7.62 -7.37
C ILE A 30 6.15 6.13 -7.38
N ALA A 31 7.31 5.76 -7.91
CA ALA A 31 7.86 4.43 -7.74
C ALA A 31 8.48 4.33 -6.35
N ILE A 32 7.90 3.50 -5.48
CA ILE A 32 8.39 3.33 -4.11
C ILE A 32 9.72 2.57 -4.13
N HIS A 33 10.78 3.21 -3.65
CA HIS A 33 12.10 2.57 -3.49
C HIS A 33 12.28 1.97 -2.08
N THR A 34 11.80 2.66 -1.05
CA THR A 34 11.93 2.22 0.35
C THR A 34 10.73 2.68 1.14
N VAL A 35 10.21 1.80 1.99
CA VAL A 35 9.09 2.04 2.89
C VAL A 35 9.37 1.35 4.23
N GLY A 36 8.81 1.88 5.32
CA GLY A 36 8.91 1.31 6.66
C GLY A 36 7.53 1.12 7.28
N ILE A 37 7.48 0.31 8.33
CA ILE A 37 6.25 0.07 9.11
C ILE A 37 6.24 1.01 10.31
N CYS A 38 5.09 1.63 10.57
CA CYS A 38 4.86 2.48 11.73
C CYS A 38 4.20 1.68 12.86
N GLY A 39 4.44 2.06 14.12
CA GLY A 39 3.75 1.46 15.27
C GLY A 39 2.23 1.65 15.21
N SER A 40 1.73 2.69 14.53
CA SER A 40 0.29 2.91 14.32
C SER A 40 -0.36 1.84 13.44
N ASP A 41 0.39 1.20 12.54
CA ASP A 41 -0.14 0.21 11.60
C ASP A 41 -0.62 -1.06 12.32
N VAL A 42 -0.05 -1.34 13.50
CA VAL A 42 -0.47 -2.43 14.39
C VAL A 42 -1.80 -2.12 15.09
N HIS A 43 -2.08 -0.84 15.34
CA HIS A 43 -3.25 -0.36 16.05
C HIS A 43 -4.41 0.01 15.10
N TYR A 44 -4.34 -0.44 13.84
CA TYR A 44 -5.44 -0.32 12.90
C TYR A 44 -6.59 -1.26 13.35
N TYR A 45 -7.74 -0.70 13.71
CA TYR A 45 -8.91 -1.43 14.22
C TYR A 45 -9.93 -1.72 13.12
#